data_AF-A0A5B7UT05-F1
#
_entry.id   AF-A0A5B7UT05-F1
#
_cell.length_a   1.000
_cell.length_b   1.000
_cell.length_c   1.000
_cell.angle_alpha   90.00
_cell.angle_beta   90.00
_cell.angle_gamma   90.00
#
_symmetry.space_group_name_H-M   'P 1'
#
loop_
_entity.id
_entity.type
_entity.pdbx_description
1 polymer ?
#
loop_
_entity_poly.entity_id
_entity_poly.type
_entity_poly.pdbx_seq_one_letter_code
_entity_poly.pdbx_strand_id
1 'polypeptide(L)'
;MSLSRPARALGALALATALLTSCSSDDSSPERPDRAPQAPRAGAAFDYQLGGAYPPPDGVRAVSRDRAAKPVPGRYNICYVNAFQAQPGGRTAAWWRENHPGLLLRDSDGEPVIDEDWKEPLLDISTAAKRKALLTVVGPWIDGCARAGFDAVEPDNLDSYARSDGRLKAADGRAFARLLVRRAHDRGLAIAQKNTTEFLDAKLGFDFAVAEECGQYGECGDYAAVYGRKVFDVEYEKKGFEAACRRWGDKLSIVLRDRDVSPAGEDAYVYRRC
;
A
#
# COMPACT_ATOMS: atom_id res chain seq x y z
N MET A 1 43.14 77.37 -21.07
CA MET A 1 42.18 78.22 -20.34
C MET A 1 40.90 78.28 -21.14
N SER A 2 39.76 78.04 -20.48
CA SER A 2 38.39 78.32 -20.96
C SER A 2 37.88 77.51 -22.17
N LEU A 3 36.62 77.11 -22.28
CA LEU A 3 35.43 77.19 -21.43
C LEU A 3 34.33 76.42 -22.21
N SER A 4 33.22 76.12 -21.53
CA SER A 4 31.85 76.06 -22.07
C SER A 4 31.32 74.76 -22.72
N ARG A 5 30.41 74.13 -21.95
CA ARG A 5 29.14 73.51 -22.40
C ARG A 5 28.18 74.63 -22.89
N PRO A 6 27.16 74.42 -23.78
CA PRO A 6 25.93 73.68 -23.41
C PRO A 6 25.10 72.99 -24.53
N ALA A 7 24.09 72.27 -24.03
CA ALA A 7 22.93 71.56 -24.59
C ALA A 7 22.28 72.03 -25.92
N ARG A 8 21.69 71.07 -26.66
CA ARG A 8 20.22 70.94 -26.85
C ARG A 8 19.84 69.67 -27.64
N ALA A 9 18.62 69.22 -27.35
CA ALA A 9 17.97 67.96 -27.72
C ALA A 9 17.40 67.91 -29.15
N LEU A 10 17.15 66.69 -29.65
CA LEU A 10 16.14 66.22 -30.63
C LEU A 10 16.42 64.72 -30.82
N GLY A 11 15.57 63.76 -30.45
CA GLY A 11 14.25 63.53 -30.99
C GLY A 11 14.32 62.40 -32.03
N ALA A 12 14.23 61.14 -31.61
CA ALA A 12 13.97 60.02 -32.51
C ALA A 12 13.16 58.93 -31.78
N LEU A 13 11.90 58.83 -32.20
CA LEU A 13 10.92 57.81 -31.85
C LEU A 13 11.27 56.54 -32.64
N ALA A 14 11.46 55.40 -31.96
CA ALA A 14 11.47 54.09 -32.60
C ALA A 14 10.70 53.09 -31.74
N LEU A 15 9.51 52.72 -32.22
CA LEU A 15 8.75 51.56 -31.78
C LEU A 15 9.50 50.28 -32.18
N ALA A 16 9.69 49.34 -31.24
CA ALA A 16 9.82 47.92 -31.58
C ALA A 16 9.49 47.01 -30.38
N THR A 17 8.28 46.46 -30.41
CA THR A 17 7.89 45.10 -29.99
C THR A 17 8.29 44.59 -28.59
N ALA A 18 7.32 44.63 -27.67
CA ALA A 18 7.32 43.82 -26.46
C ALA A 18 7.09 42.34 -26.81
N LEU A 19 8.08 41.48 -26.53
CA LEU A 19 7.91 40.04 -26.49
C LEU A 19 7.27 39.67 -25.14
N LEU A 20 5.98 39.32 -25.17
CA LEU A 20 5.31 38.69 -24.04
C LEU A 20 5.72 37.20 -24.04
N THR A 21 6.71 36.86 -23.22
CA THR A 21 6.97 35.46 -22.84
C THR A 21 5.81 34.98 -21.96
N SER A 22 4.93 34.17 -22.55
CA SER A 22 3.94 33.38 -21.83
C SER A 22 4.66 32.29 -21.04
N CYS A 23 4.76 32.47 -19.72
CA CYS A 23 5.06 31.38 -18.80
C CYS A 23 3.78 30.56 -18.63
N SER A 24 3.57 29.54 -19.46
CA SER A 24 2.65 28.46 -19.11
C SER A 24 3.32 27.61 -18.04
N SER A 25 2.74 27.59 -16.85
CA SER A 25 3.05 26.63 -15.81
C SER A 25 2.56 25.26 -16.25
N ASP A 26 3.40 24.53 -16.98
CA ASP A 26 3.19 23.11 -17.21
C ASP A 26 3.45 22.38 -15.89
N ASP A 27 2.38 22.16 -15.13
CA ASP A 27 2.35 21.29 -13.94
C ASP A 27 2.31 19.80 -14.36
N SER A 28 3.14 19.44 -15.35
CA SER A 28 3.32 18.05 -15.77
C SER A 28 4.45 17.46 -14.94
N SER A 29 4.07 16.92 -13.78
CA SER A 29 4.89 15.92 -13.10
C SER A 29 5.26 14.83 -14.11
N PRO A 30 6.53 14.41 -14.23
CA PRO A 30 6.91 13.41 -15.20
C PRO A 30 6.18 12.11 -14.90
N GLU A 31 5.25 11.72 -15.77
CA GLU A 31 4.69 10.38 -15.79
C GLU A 31 5.84 9.39 -15.90
N ARG A 32 5.95 8.47 -14.93
CA ARG A 32 6.86 7.33 -15.05
C ARG A 32 6.48 6.60 -16.34
N PRO A 33 7.44 6.13 -17.15
CA PRO A 33 7.12 5.26 -18.27
C PRO A 33 6.32 4.07 -17.74
N ASP A 34 5.27 3.67 -18.47
CA ASP A 34 4.41 2.50 -18.19
C ASP A 34 5.27 1.25 -18.01
N ARG A 35 5.74 1.04 -16.78
CA ARG A 35 6.51 -0.13 -16.41
C ARG A 35 5.49 -1.17 -15.99
N ALA A 36 5.47 -2.29 -16.70
CA ALA A 36 4.66 -3.43 -16.31
C ALA A 36 4.93 -3.78 -14.83
N PRO A 37 3.89 -4.10 -14.04
CA PRO A 37 4.02 -4.55 -12.66
C PRO A 37 5.10 -5.61 -12.52
N GLN A 38 6.03 -5.41 -11.59
CA GLN A 38 7.10 -6.38 -11.33
C GLN A 38 6.93 -6.96 -9.93
N ALA A 39 6.61 -8.25 -9.89
CA ALA A 39 6.60 -9.02 -8.64
C ALA A 39 8.00 -9.01 -7.98
N PRO A 40 8.09 -9.23 -6.65
CA PRO A 40 9.36 -9.30 -5.96
C PRO A 40 10.23 -10.45 -6.49
N ARG A 41 11.55 -10.31 -6.31
CA ARG A 41 12.46 -11.44 -6.54
C ARG A 41 12.15 -12.55 -5.54
N ALA A 42 12.10 -13.78 -6.03
CA ALA A 42 11.94 -14.97 -5.21
C ALA A 42 13.00 -15.03 -4.10
N GLY A 43 12.57 -15.32 -2.86
CA GLY A 43 13.47 -15.41 -1.70
C GLY A 43 14.18 -14.10 -1.33
N ALA A 44 13.63 -12.94 -1.71
CA ALA A 44 14.18 -11.66 -1.27
C ALA A 44 14.06 -11.54 0.25
N ALA A 45 15.18 -11.29 0.95
CA ALA A 45 15.13 -11.03 2.39
C ALA A 45 14.20 -9.85 2.69
N PHE A 46 13.26 -10.06 3.60
CA PHE A 46 12.13 -9.17 3.86
C PHE A 46 12.22 -8.51 5.23
N ASP A 47 11.56 -7.37 5.39
CA ASP A 47 11.30 -6.75 6.67
C ASP A 47 9.94 -6.05 6.67
N TYR A 48 9.15 -6.27 7.72
CA TYR A 48 7.77 -5.83 7.85
C TYR A 48 7.71 -4.66 8.83
N GLN A 49 7.65 -3.44 8.27
CA GLN A 49 7.88 -2.19 8.98
C GLN A 49 6.60 -1.32 9.01
N LEU A 50 5.48 -1.91 9.44
CA LEU A 50 4.20 -1.18 9.52
C LEU A 50 4.08 -0.31 10.77
N GLY A 51 4.66 -0.73 11.90
CA GLY A 51 4.65 0.03 13.17
C GLY A 51 5.52 1.30 13.12
N GLY A 52 6.37 1.43 12.10
CA GLY A 52 7.18 2.60 11.87
C GLY A 52 8.31 2.33 10.88
N ALA A 53 8.69 3.34 10.09
CA ALA A 53 9.81 3.22 9.17
C ALA A 53 11.16 3.38 9.89
N TYR A 54 12.08 2.44 9.68
CA TYR A 54 13.46 2.50 10.17
C TYR A 54 14.44 1.99 9.12
N PRO A 55 15.74 2.34 9.16
CA PRO A 55 16.74 1.80 8.24
C PRO A 55 16.68 0.26 8.22
N PRO A 56 16.44 -0.39 7.07
CA PRO A 56 16.31 -1.84 7.03
C PRO A 56 17.63 -2.51 7.44
N PRO A 57 17.58 -3.62 8.21
CA PRO A 57 18.76 -4.40 8.57
C PRO A 57 19.59 -4.83 7.35
N ASP A 58 20.88 -5.10 7.59
CA ASP A 58 21.78 -5.53 6.52
C ASP A 58 21.28 -6.79 5.79
N GLY A 59 21.39 -6.75 4.46
CA GLY A 59 20.94 -7.83 3.59
C GLY A 59 19.45 -7.82 3.26
N VAL A 60 18.60 -7.03 3.93
CA VAL A 60 17.19 -6.85 3.56
C VAL A 60 17.09 -6.29 2.15
N ARG A 61 16.23 -6.88 1.32
CA ARG A 61 16.03 -6.55 -0.10
C ARG A 61 14.62 -6.04 -0.40
N ALA A 62 13.63 -6.43 0.40
CA ALA A 62 12.24 -6.00 0.29
C ALA A 62 11.72 -5.49 1.64
N VAL A 63 10.87 -4.47 1.62
CA VAL A 63 10.22 -3.92 2.83
C VAL A 63 8.75 -3.65 2.56
N SER A 64 7.88 -3.91 3.55
CA SER A 64 6.51 -3.38 3.56
C SER A 64 6.40 -2.27 4.58
N ARG A 65 5.77 -1.16 4.20
CA ARG A 65 5.61 0.05 5.01
C ARG A 65 4.25 0.68 4.79
N ASP A 66 3.74 1.38 5.79
CA ASP A 66 2.55 2.23 5.62
C ASP A 66 2.71 3.22 4.45
N ARG A 67 1.62 3.46 3.72
CA ARG A 67 1.60 4.37 2.57
C ARG A 67 2.08 5.81 2.86
N ALA A 68 2.02 6.25 4.11
CA ALA A 68 2.51 7.57 4.52
C ALA A 68 4.03 7.59 4.74
N ALA A 69 4.68 6.43 4.82
CA ALA A 69 6.12 6.33 4.97
C ALA A 69 6.85 6.45 3.62
N LYS A 70 8.10 6.89 3.68
CA LYS A 70 8.96 7.01 2.49
C LYS A 70 9.49 5.62 2.07
N PRO A 71 9.51 5.31 0.76
CA PRO A 71 10.25 4.16 0.23
C PRO A 71 11.75 4.22 0.57
N VAL A 72 12.39 3.06 0.63
CA VAL A 72 13.84 2.90 0.78
C VAL A 72 14.50 2.81 -0.59
N PRO A 73 15.43 3.71 -0.93
CA PRO A 73 16.15 3.65 -2.20
C PRO A 73 16.87 2.30 -2.40
N GLY A 74 16.78 1.74 -3.61
CA GLY A 74 17.46 0.49 -3.96
C GLY A 74 16.93 -0.76 -3.25
N ARG A 75 15.69 -0.72 -2.74
CA ARG A 75 14.95 -1.87 -2.21
C ARG A 75 13.65 -2.06 -3.00
N TYR A 76 13.06 -3.24 -2.87
CA TYR A 76 11.71 -3.50 -3.32
C TYR A 76 10.73 -2.99 -2.25
N ASN A 77 9.92 -1.99 -2.57
CA ASN A 77 9.07 -1.30 -1.60
C ASN A 77 7.60 -1.68 -1.80
N ILE A 78 6.99 -2.25 -0.77
CA ILE A 78 5.59 -2.63 -0.72
C ILE A 78 4.84 -1.58 0.12
N CYS A 79 3.79 -1.01 -0.48
CA CYS A 79 2.96 0.02 0.12
C CYS A 79 1.75 -0.61 0.78
N TYR A 80 1.71 -0.61 2.11
CA TYR A 80 0.56 -1.06 2.87
C TYR A 80 -0.61 -0.08 2.74
N VAL A 81 -1.78 -0.63 2.41
CA VAL A 81 -3.04 0.12 2.34
C VAL A 81 -4.12 -0.73 2.97
N ASN A 82 -4.66 -0.33 4.11
CA ASN A 82 -5.90 -0.95 4.59
C ASN A 82 -7.05 -0.53 3.66
N ALA A 83 -7.51 -1.50 2.87
CA ALA A 83 -8.45 -1.26 1.78
C ALA A 83 -9.87 -1.70 2.13
N PHE A 84 -10.04 -2.52 3.18
CA PHE A 84 -11.31 -3.17 3.54
C PHE A 84 -11.90 -2.69 4.86
N GLN A 85 -11.12 -1.94 5.66
CA GLN A 85 -11.57 -1.38 6.92
C GLN A 85 -11.17 0.09 7.03
N ALA A 86 -11.94 0.84 7.81
CA ALA A 86 -11.60 2.20 8.18
C ALA A 86 -10.62 2.14 9.35
N GLN A 87 -9.32 2.12 9.02
CA GLN A 87 -8.17 2.05 9.94
C GLN A 87 -8.41 2.64 11.32
N PRO A 88 -7.76 2.06 12.35
CA PRO A 88 -8.01 2.44 13.71
C PRO A 88 -7.45 3.83 13.94
N GLY A 89 -7.98 4.50 14.96
CA GLY A 89 -7.65 5.89 15.27
C GLY A 89 -8.87 6.79 15.06
N GLY A 90 -9.27 7.46 16.13
CA GLY A 90 -10.53 8.21 16.17
C GLY A 90 -10.71 9.21 15.03
N ARG A 91 -9.61 9.77 14.50
CA ARG A 91 -9.66 10.70 13.36
C ARG A 91 -10.03 10.02 12.04
N THR A 92 -9.45 8.86 11.71
CA THR A 92 -9.75 8.15 10.45
C THR A 92 -11.17 7.62 10.45
N ALA A 93 -11.60 6.99 11.55
CA ALA A 93 -12.96 6.52 11.70
C ALA A 93 -13.98 7.67 11.67
N ALA A 94 -13.68 8.82 12.31
CA ALA A 94 -14.53 10.00 12.24
C ALA A 94 -14.63 10.57 10.81
N TRP A 95 -13.51 10.64 10.09
CA TRP A 95 -13.50 11.11 8.71
C TRP A 95 -14.38 10.25 7.80
N TRP A 96 -14.32 8.92 7.92
CA TRP A 96 -15.19 8.02 7.17
C TRP A 96 -16.66 8.21 7.52
N ARG A 97 -16.99 8.37 8.81
CA ARG A 97 -18.37 8.63 9.26
C ARG A 97 -18.91 9.95 8.73
N GLU A 98 -18.08 10.98 8.66
CA GLU A 98 -18.47 12.31 8.19
C GLU A 98 -18.59 12.38 6.66
N ASN A 99 -17.60 11.85 5.93
CA ASN A 99 -17.47 12.06 4.49
C ASN A 99 -18.05 10.91 3.66
N HIS A 100 -18.10 9.70 4.21
CA HIS A 100 -18.51 8.49 3.51
C HIS A 100 -19.39 7.55 4.37
N PRO A 101 -20.41 8.06 5.09
CA PRO A 101 -21.21 7.24 6.01
C PRO A 101 -21.93 6.05 5.35
N GLY A 102 -22.20 6.13 4.04
CA GLY A 102 -22.81 5.05 3.25
C GLY A 102 -21.84 4.00 2.73
N LEU A 103 -20.54 4.16 2.98
CA LEU A 103 -19.49 3.18 2.65
C LEU A 103 -18.98 2.43 3.87
N LEU A 104 -19.50 2.72 5.06
CA LEU A 104 -19.31 1.90 6.25
C LEU A 104 -20.36 0.80 6.28
N LEU A 105 -19.94 -0.43 6.55
CA LEU A 105 -20.85 -1.56 6.75
C LEU A 105 -21.68 -1.30 8.00
N ARG A 106 -22.99 -1.50 7.92
CA ARG A 106 -23.91 -1.24 9.03
C ARG A 106 -24.69 -2.48 9.43
N ASP A 107 -25.02 -2.56 10.71
CA ASP A 107 -25.89 -3.58 11.26
C ASP A 107 -27.38 -3.28 11.02
N SER A 108 -28.26 -4.06 11.65
CA SER A 108 -29.71 -3.90 11.53
C SER A 108 -30.23 -2.65 12.24
N ASP A 109 -29.50 -2.17 13.24
CA ASP A 109 -29.82 -0.98 14.02
C ASP A 109 -29.24 0.28 13.36
N GLY A 110 -28.47 0.10 12.28
CA GLY A 110 -27.85 1.17 11.51
C GLY A 110 -26.48 1.58 12.05
N GLU A 111 -25.94 0.89 13.05
CA GLU A 111 -24.62 1.18 13.61
C GLU A 111 -23.51 0.55 12.76
N PRO A 112 -22.30 1.16 12.70
CA PRO A 112 -21.19 0.56 11.98
C PRO A 112 -20.80 -0.80 12.57
N VAL A 113 -20.62 -1.80 11.72
CA VAL A 113 -20.04 -3.09 12.12
C VAL A 113 -18.56 -2.88 12.41
N ILE A 114 -18.14 -3.19 13.63
CA ILE A 114 -16.77 -2.97 14.12
C ILE A 114 -16.05 -4.31 14.23
N ASP A 115 -14.85 -4.37 13.68
CA ASP A 115 -13.92 -5.47 13.87
C ASP A 115 -13.58 -5.66 15.35
N GLU A 116 -13.76 -6.86 15.88
CA GLU A 116 -13.51 -7.14 17.29
C GLU A 116 -12.03 -7.10 17.67
N ASP A 117 -11.13 -7.43 16.75
CA ASP A 117 -9.69 -7.49 17.01
C ASP A 117 -9.06 -6.10 16.85
N TRP A 118 -9.42 -5.41 15.76
CA TRP A 118 -8.78 -4.15 15.36
C TRP A 118 -9.54 -2.90 15.81
N LYS A 119 -10.79 -3.04 16.25
CA LYS A 119 -11.69 -1.93 16.63
C LYS A 119 -11.93 -0.94 15.49
N GLU A 120 -11.94 -1.45 14.27
CA GLU A 120 -12.11 -0.70 13.02
C GLU A 120 -13.49 -0.92 12.42
N PRO A 121 -14.19 0.11 11.93
CA PRO A 121 -15.38 -0.09 11.11
C PRO A 121 -15.06 -0.81 9.80
N LEU A 122 -15.82 -1.85 9.47
CA LEU A 122 -15.72 -2.53 8.18
C LEU A 122 -16.24 -1.64 7.04
N LEU A 123 -15.62 -1.73 5.87
CA LEU A 123 -16.10 -1.06 4.67
C LEU A 123 -17.17 -1.90 3.95
N ASP A 124 -18.19 -1.23 3.45
CA ASP A 124 -19.32 -1.89 2.81
C ASP A 124 -19.03 -2.22 1.35
N ILE A 125 -18.60 -3.44 1.11
CA ILE A 125 -18.33 -3.99 -0.23
C ILE A 125 -19.51 -4.78 -0.81
N SER A 126 -20.71 -4.74 -0.19
CA SER A 126 -21.85 -5.63 -0.51
C SER A 126 -22.44 -5.48 -1.91
N THR A 127 -22.20 -4.34 -2.58
CA THR A 127 -22.73 -4.09 -3.93
C THR A 127 -21.66 -3.58 -4.86
N ALA A 128 -21.86 -3.80 -6.17
CA ALA A 128 -20.95 -3.26 -7.19
C ALA A 128 -20.84 -1.73 -7.14
N ALA A 129 -21.93 -1.03 -6.82
CA ALA A 129 -21.94 0.43 -6.68
C ALA A 129 -21.06 0.87 -5.49
N LYS A 130 -21.21 0.23 -4.33
CA LYS A 130 -20.38 0.55 -3.15
C LYS A 130 -18.91 0.21 -3.37
N ARG A 131 -18.58 -0.94 -4.00
CA ARG A 131 -17.20 -1.27 -4.39
C ARG A 131 -16.56 -0.24 -5.32
N LYS A 132 -17.32 0.29 -6.29
CA LYS A 132 -16.85 1.38 -7.16
C LYS A 132 -16.64 2.68 -6.39
N ALA A 133 -17.57 3.03 -5.49
CA ALA A 133 -17.45 4.22 -4.64
C ALA A 133 -16.26 4.11 -3.68
N LEU A 134 -16.02 2.94 -3.07
CA LEU A 134 -14.83 2.68 -2.28
C LEU A 134 -13.56 2.86 -3.10
N LEU A 135 -13.55 2.39 -4.36
CA LEU A 135 -12.40 2.60 -5.25
C LEU A 135 -12.13 4.08 -5.55
N THR A 136 -13.14 4.96 -5.51
CA THR A 136 -12.89 6.41 -5.65
C THR A 136 -12.15 7.02 -4.44
N VAL A 137 -12.15 6.34 -3.29
CA VAL A 137 -11.43 6.75 -2.09
C VAL A 137 -10.08 6.02 -1.97
N VAL A 138 -10.10 4.69 -2.10
CA VAL A 138 -8.91 3.82 -1.96
C VAL A 138 -7.98 3.89 -3.17
N GLY A 139 -8.54 4.06 -4.38
CA GLY A 139 -7.75 4.15 -5.62
C GLY A 139 -6.72 5.28 -5.61
N PRO A 140 -7.07 6.51 -5.19
CA PRO A 140 -6.11 7.59 -4.99
C PRO A 140 -4.98 7.29 -4.01
N TRP A 141 -5.20 6.42 -3.01
CA TRP A 141 -4.15 5.98 -2.09
C TRP A 141 -3.15 5.06 -2.79
N ILE A 142 -3.62 4.11 -3.60
CA ILE A 142 -2.78 3.25 -4.46
C ILE A 142 -2.00 4.10 -5.46
N ASP A 143 -2.63 5.08 -6.10
CA ASP A 143 -1.94 6.01 -7.00
C ASP A 143 -0.86 6.82 -6.25
N GLY A 144 -1.12 7.17 -4.99
CA GLY A 144 -0.16 7.80 -4.10
C GLY A 144 1.10 6.94 -3.90
N CYS A 145 0.94 5.63 -3.70
CA CYS A 145 2.05 4.69 -3.62
C CYS A 145 2.90 4.70 -4.91
N ALA A 146 2.27 4.70 -6.09
CA ALA A 146 2.99 4.78 -7.37
C ALA A 146 3.79 6.09 -7.48
N ARG A 147 3.18 7.24 -7.17
CA ARG A 147 3.84 8.55 -7.19
C ARG A 147 4.98 8.65 -6.19
N ALA A 148 4.79 8.11 -4.99
CA ALA A 148 5.82 8.07 -3.94
C ALA A 148 6.98 7.15 -4.30
N GLY A 149 6.77 6.22 -5.24
CA GLY A 149 7.80 5.41 -5.84
C GLY A 149 7.91 4.00 -5.29
N PHE A 150 6.85 3.49 -4.66
CA PHE A 150 6.73 2.08 -4.32
C PHE A 150 6.70 1.19 -5.57
N ASP A 151 7.04 -0.08 -5.39
CA ASP A 151 7.04 -1.10 -6.44
C ASP A 151 5.75 -1.95 -6.42
N ALA A 152 5.11 -2.05 -5.26
CA ALA A 152 3.90 -2.84 -5.05
C ALA A 152 2.96 -2.24 -4.02
N VAL A 153 1.74 -2.76 -3.94
CA VAL A 153 0.79 -2.52 -2.86
C VAL A 153 0.38 -3.80 -2.15
N GLU A 154 0.11 -3.69 -0.86
CA GLU A 154 -0.44 -4.73 0.01
C GLU A 154 -1.79 -4.25 0.55
N PRO A 155 -2.92 -4.63 -0.09
CA PRO A 155 -4.25 -4.30 0.39
C PRO A 155 -4.61 -5.18 1.59
N ASP A 156 -4.73 -4.57 2.76
CA ASP A 156 -5.00 -5.30 4.00
C ASP A 156 -6.47 -5.64 4.20
N ASN A 157 -6.74 -6.56 5.13
CA ASN A 157 -8.07 -6.94 5.60
C ASN A 157 -8.99 -7.53 4.51
N LEU A 158 -8.43 -8.22 3.51
CA LEU A 158 -9.16 -8.90 2.42
C LEU A 158 -10.25 -9.87 2.95
N ASP A 159 -10.05 -10.41 4.15
CA ASP A 159 -10.90 -11.35 4.86
C ASP A 159 -11.99 -10.70 5.75
N SER A 160 -12.15 -9.37 5.71
CA SER A 160 -13.15 -8.65 6.52
C SER A 160 -14.57 -9.23 6.41
N TYR A 161 -14.89 -9.93 5.33
CA TYR A 161 -16.18 -10.60 5.20
C TYR A 161 -16.43 -11.64 6.30
N ALA A 162 -15.39 -12.30 6.82
CA ALA A 162 -15.49 -13.29 7.88
C ALA A 162 -15.90 -12.66 9.22
N ARG A 163 -15.60 -11.37 9.42
CA ARG A 163 -15.90 -10.58 10.62
C ARG A 163 -17.07 -9.61 10.42
N SER A 164 -17.95 -9.93 9.48
CA SER A 164 -19.06 -9.05 9.07
C SER A 164 -20.43 -9.43 9.63
N ASP A 165 -20.48 -10.38 10.57
CA ASP A 165 -21.73 -10.95 11.09
C ASP A 165 -22.66 -11.46 9.97
N GLY A 166 -22.07 -12.11 8.95
CA GLY A 166 -22.78 -12.67 7.80
C GLY A 166 -23.31 -11.64 6.78
N ARG A 167 -22.96 -10.35 6.91
CA ARG A 167 -23.45 -9.28 6.03
C ARG A 167 -22.67 -9.16 4.72
N LEU A 168 -21.42 -9.61 4.71
CA LEU A 168 -20.59 -9.69 3.53
C LEU A 168 -20.27 -11.16 3.21
N LYS A 169 -20.08 -11.44 1.92
CA LYS A 169 -19.68 -12.77 1.45
C LYS A 169 -18.25 -12.72 0.92
N ALA A 170 -17.57 -13.87 0.94
CA ALA A 170 -16.26 -14.03 0.27
C ALA A 170 -16.28 -13.55 -1.20
N ALA A 171 -17.40 -13.75 -1.90
CA ALA A 171 -17.59 -13.29 -3.27
C ALA A 171 -17.53 -11.75 -3.42
N ASP A 172 -18.03 -11.00 -2.43
CA ASP A 172 -17.92 -9.54 -2.41
C ASP A 172 -16.47 -9.10 -2.22
N GLY A 173 -15.75 -9.78 -1.33
CA GLY A 173 -14.32 -9.57 -1.11
C GLY A 173 -13.50 -9.80 -2.39
N ARG A 174 -13.72 -10.93 -3.07
CA ARG A 174 -13.07 -11.22 -4.37
C ARG A 174 -13.42 -10.21 -5.45
N ALA A 175 -14.67 -9.74 -5.50
CA ALA A 175 -15.09 -8.75 -6.47
C ALA A 175 -14.39 -7.40 -6.25
N PHE A 176 -14.17 -7.02 -4.99
CA PHE A 176 -13.43 -5.80 -4.66
C PHE A 176 -11.91 -5.97 -4.86
N ALA A 177 -11.34 -7.10 -4.45
CA ALA A 177 -9.93 -7.44 -4.72
C ALA A 177 -9.57 -7.30 -6.21
N ARG A 178 -10.41 -7.80 -7.12
CA ARG A 178 -10.20 -7.63 -8.57
C ARG A 178 -10.18 -6.17 -9.03
N LEU A 179 -10.91 -5.27 -8.36
CA LEU A 179 -10.86 -3.83 -8.65
C LEU A 179 -9.54 -3.22 -8.19
N LEU A 180 -9.05 -3.61 -7.01
CA LEU A 180 -7.77 -3.16 -6.46
C LEU A 180 -6.59 -3.66 -7.31
N VAL A 181 -6.63 -4.93 -7.73
CA VAL A 181 -5.63 -5.54 -8.64
C VAL A 181 -5.51 -4.74 -9.93
N ARG A 182 -6.64 -4.51 -10.62
CA ARG A 182 -6.65 -3.68 -11.84
C ARG A 182 -6.08 -2.29 -11.58
N ARG A 183 -6.50 -1.64 -10.50
CA ARG A 183 -6.03 -0.29 -10.18
C ARG A 183 -4.52 -0.25 -9.93
N ALA A 184 -3.96 -1.23 -9.22
CA ALA A 184 -2.51 -1.32 -8.99
C ALA A 184 -1.76 -1.53 -10.32
N HIS A 185 -2.25 -2.47 -11.14
CA HIS A 185 -1.64 -2.77 -12.44
C HIS A 185 -1.69 -1.58 -13.41
N ASP A 186 -2.80 -0.84 -13.45
CA ASP A 186 -2.95 0.42 -14.21
C ASP A 186 -1.98 1.53 -13.77
N ARG A 187 -1.30 1.35 -12.63
CA ARG A 187 -0.27 2.24 -12.09
C ARG A 187 1.13 1.65 -12.09
N GLY A 188 1.32 0.51 -12.75
CA GLY A 188 2.60 -0.20 -12.81
C GLY A 188 3.06 -0.80 -11.48
N LEU A 189 2.15 -0.95 -10.52
CA LEU A 189 2.41 -1.54 -9.22
C LEU A 189 2.05 -3.02 -9.24
N ALA A 190 2.93 -3.88 -8.72
CA ALA A 190 2.50 -5.23 -8.36
C ALA A 190 1.57 -5.20 -7.16
N ILE A 191 0.83 -6.27 -6.91
CA ILE A 191 -0.12 -6.34 -5.79
C ILE A 191 -0.03 -7.68 -5.05
N ALA A 192 0.08 -7.59 -3.72
CA ALA A 192 0.10 -8.74 -2.83
C ALA A 192 -1.32 -9.23 -2.54
N GLN A 193 -1.51 -10.55 -2.45
CA GLN A 193 -2.59 -11.10 -1.63
C GLN A 193 -2.16 -11.01 -0.15
N LYS A 194 -2.96 -10.35 0.67
CA LYS A 194 -2.78 -10.33 2.13
C LYS A 194 -3.64 -11.41 2.79
N ASN A 195 -3.00 -12.35 3.47
CA ASN A 195 -3.66 -13.45 4.19
C ASN A 195 -4.73 -14.14 3.31
N THR A 196 -5.87 -14.52 3.91
CA THR A 196 -7.08 -14.99 3.20
C THR A 196 -6.82 -16.20 2.29
N THR A 197 -6.47 -17.35 2.87
CA THR A 197 -6.22 -18.60 2.12
C THR A 197 -7.39 -19.03 1.24
N GLU A 198 -8.64 -18.70 1.63
CA GLU A 198 -9.80 -18.88 0.76
C GLU A 198 -9.61 -18.22 -0.61
N PHE A 199 -8.87 -17.11 -0.71
CA PHE A 199 -8.66 -16.36 -1.97
C PHE A 199 -7.52 -16.90 -2.83
N LEU A 200 -6.89 -18.02 -2.48
CA LEU A 200 -5.82 -18.64 -3.27
C LEU A 200 -6.32 -19.13 -4.65
N ASP A 201 -6.27 -18.23 -5.63
CA ASP A 201 -6.62 -18.46 -7.03
C ASP A 201 -5.84 -17.48 -7.91
N ALA A 202 -4.93 -17.99 -8.74
CA ALA A 202 -4.13 -17.17 -9.65
C ALA A 202 -4.99 -16.29 -10.59
N LYS A 203 -6.25 -16.65 -10.84
CA LYS A 203 -7.19 -15.88 -11.67
C LYS A 203 -7.69 -14.59 -10.99
N LEU A 204 -7.41 -14.38 -9.70
CA LEU A 204 -7.67 -13.09 -9.05
C LEU A 204 -6.67 -12.01 -9.46
N GLY A 205 -5.49 -12.40 -9.94
CA GLY A 205 -4.49 -11.49 -10.50
C GLY A 205 -3.52 -10.87 -9.49
N PHE A 206 -3.44 -11.40 -8.26
CA PHE A 206 -2.35 -11.06 -7.35
C PHE A 206 -1.01 -11.60 -7.86
N ASP A 207 0.08 -10.86 -7.60
CA ASP A 207 1.41 -11.15 -8.14
C ASP A 207 2.30 -11.95 -7.19
N PHE A 208 2.02 -11.85 -5.88
CA PHE A 208 2.73 -12.47 -4.77
C PHE A 208 1.83 -12.47 -3.52
N ALA A 209 2.31 -13.03 -2.41
CA ALA A 209 1.61 -12.98 -1.12
C ALA A 209 2.43 -12.33 -0.02
N VAL A 210 1.73 -11.63 0.87
CA VAL A 210 2.17 -11.31 2.23
C VAL A 210 1.23 -12.07 3.16
N ALA A 211 1.74 -13.07 3.85
CA ALA A 211 0.99 -13.87 4.80
C ALA A 211 1.50 -13.58 6.22
N GLU A 212 0.59 -13.57 7.17
CA GLU A 212 0.91 -13.55 8.59
C GLU A 212 0.66 -14.94 9.15
N GLU A 213 1.64 -15.46 9.89
CA GLU A 213 1.54 -16.68 10.67
C GLU A 213 1.28 -17.96 9.85
N CYS A 214 1.78 -18.05 8.59
CA CYS A 214 1.49 -19.22 7.76
C CYS A 214 2.10 -20.50 8.32
N GLY A 215 3.22 -20.43 9.05
CA GLY A 215 3.84 -21.56 9.72
C GLY A 215 3.12 -21.96 11.00
N GLN A 216 2.61 -20.98 11.74
CA GLN A 216 1.76 -21.21 12.91
C GLN A 216 0.46 -21.92 12.54
N TYR A 217 -0.19 -21.54 11.43
CA TYR A 217 -1.44 -22.14 10.96
C TYR A 217 -1.26 -23.30 9.96
N GLY A 218 -0.03 -23.57 9.50
CA GLY A 218 0.25 -24.65 8.55
C GLY A 218 -0.14 -24.35 7.10
N GLU A 219 -0.31 -23.08 6.76
CA GLU A 219 -0.84 -22.57 5.48
C GLU A 219 0.26 -22.20 4.46
N CYS A 220 1.54 -22.20 4.85
CA CYS A 220 2.63 -21.78 3.95
C CYS A 220 2.66 -22.56 2.62
N GLY A 221 2.26 -23.83 2.64
CA GLY A 221 2.19 -24.66 1.44
C GLY A 221 1.13 -24.21 0.46
N ASP A 222 0.02 -23.68 0.95
CA ASP A 222 -1.10 -23.23 0.12
C ASP A 222 -0.72 -21.94 -0.61
N TYR A 223 -0.08 -21.00 0.09
CA TYR A 223 0.50 -19.81 -0.53
C TYR A 223 1.58 -20.17 -1.57
N ALA A 224 2.49 -21.08 -1.21
CA ALA A 224 3.56 -21.51 -2.10
C ALA A 224 3.02 -22.22 -3.36
N ALA A 225 1.89 -22.92 -3.29
CA ALA A 225 1.27 -23.57 -4.44
C ALA A 225 0.78 -22.57 -5.49
N VAL A 226 0.34 -21.37 -5.09
CA VAL A 226 -0.14 -20.32 -6.01
C VAL A 226 1.00 -19.38 -6.43
N TYR A 227 1.82 -18.93 -5.49
CA TYR A 227 2.79 -17.85 -5.70
C TYR A 227 4.24 -18.33 -5.81
N GLY A 228 4.48 -19.64 -5.66
CA GLY A 228 5.81 -20.23 -5.65
C GLY A 228 6.66 -19.65 -4.52
N ARG A 229 7.81 -19.08 -4.89
CA ARG A 229 8.79 -18.48 -3.95
C ARG A 229 8.57 -16.99 -3.70
N LYS A 230 7.45 -16.44 -4.14
CA LYS A 230 7.08 -15.03 -3.96
C LYS A 230 6.05 -14.92 -2.82
N VAL A 231 6.47 -15.37 -1.64
CA VAL A 231 5.67 -15.28 -0.42
C VAL A 231 6.56 -14.68 0.65
N PHE A 232 6.08 -13.57 1.22
CA PHE A 232 6.60 -13.01 2.44
C PHE A 232 5.72 -13.50 3.59
N ASP A 233 6.31 -14.19 4.56
CA ASP A 233 5.62 -14.68 5.75
C ASP A 233 6.11 -13.91 6.97
N VAL A 234 5.17 -13.45 7.79
CA VAL A 234 5.42 -12.70 9.02
C VAL A 234 4.89 -13.51 10.19
N GLU A 235 5.80 -14.02 11.00
CA GLU A 235 5.49 -14.78 12.20
C GLU A 235 5.61 -13.88 13.42
N TYR A 236 4.68 -14.00 14.36
CA TYR A 236 4.71 -13.24 15.62
C TYR A 236 5.15 -14.09 16.81
N GLU A 237 5.06 -15.41 16.65
CA GLU A 237 5.43 -16.38 17.68
C GLU A 237 6.62 -17.22 17.24
N LYS A 238 7.56 -17.44 18.16
CA LYS A 238 8.77 -18.22 17.88
C LYS A 238 8.46 -19.63 17.36
N LYS A 239 7.38 -20.24 17.83
CA LYS A 239 6.94 -21.58 17.41
C LYS A 239 6.58 -21.63 15.93
N GLY A 240 5.76 -20.68 15.46
CA GLY A 240 5.37 -20.56 14.06
C GLY A 240 6.59 -20.29 13.17
N PHE A 241 7.40 -19.30 13.54
CA PHE A 241 8.66 -18.99 12.87
C PHE A 241 9.59 -20.19 12.72
N GLU A 242 9.85 -20.96 13.80
CA GLU A 242 10.71 -22.13 13.73
C GLU A 242 10.11 -23.26 12.88
N ALA A 243 8.78 -23.41 12.88
CA ALA A 243 8.08 -24.35 12.03
C ALA A 243 8.18 -23.98 10.54
N ALA A 244 7.92 -22.71 10.22
CA ALA A 244 8.05 -22.14 8.88
C ALA A 244 9.49 -22.29 8.38
N CYS A 245 10.49 -21.81 9.14
CA CYS A 245 11.89 -21.86 8.75
C CYS A 245 12.38 -23.27 8.44
N ARG A 246 12.06 -24.23 9.31
CA ARG A 246 12.51 -25.62 9.14
C ARG A 246 11.98 -26.24 7.85
N ARG A 247 10.76 -25.89 7.43
CA ARG A 247 10.08 -26.52 6.30
C ARG A 247 10.18 -25.74 4.99
N TRP A 248 10.28 -24.41 5.09
CA TRP A 248 10.06 -23.47 4.00
C TRP A 248 11.14 -22.38 3.88
N GLY A 249 12.12 -22.29 4.78
CA GLY A 249 13.13 -21.21 4.80
C GLY A 249 14.08 -21.17 3.60
N ASP A 250 14.11 -22.20 2.74
CA ASP A 250 14.83 -22.19 1.46
C ASP A 250 13.95 -21.72 0.28
N LYS A 251 12.63 -21.64 0.49
CA LYS A 251 11.61 -21.41 -0.53
C LYS A 251 10.91 -20.06 -0.38
N LEU A 252 10.53 -19.71 0.84
CA LEU A 252 9.78 -18.50 1.17
C LEU A 252 10.69 -17.52 1.92
N SER A 253 10.24 -16.28 2.04
CA SER A 253 10.93 -15.26 2.82
C SER A 253 10.18 -15.09 4.14
N ILE A 254 10.76 -15.56 5.24
CA ILE A 254 10.07 -15.67 6.53
C ILE A 254 10.75 -14.75 7.53
N VAL A 255 9.96 -13.93 8.23
CA VAL A 255 10.45 -13.05 9.29
C VAL A 255 9.73 -13.31 10.60
N LEU A 256 10.44 -13.21 11.71
CA LEU A 256 9.84 -13.08 13.04
C LEU A 256 9.80 -11.60 13.38
N ARG A 257 8.63 -11.09 13.73
CA ARG A 257 8.39 -9.75 14.26
C ARG A 257 7.67 -9.84 15.61
N ASP A 258 7.68 -8.76 16.36
CA ASP A 258 6.74 -8.57 17.46
C ASP A 258 5.36 -8.21 16.92
N ARG A 259 4.31 -8.44 17.72
CA ARG A 259 2.91 -8.27 17.28
C ARG A 259 2.57 -6.82 16.91
N ASP A 260 3.21 -5.85 17.57
CA ASP A 260 3.04 -4.43 17.30
C ASP A 260 3.93 -3.94 16.16
N VAL A 261 4.74 -4.83 15.58
CA VAL A 261 5.67 -4.58 14.47
C VAL A 261 6.51 -3.33 14.70
N SER A 262 6.96 -3.16 15.94
CA SER A 262 7.68 -2.00 16.46
C SER A 262 8.92 -1.66 15.62
N PRO A 263 9.26 -0.38 15.42
CA PRO A 263 10.48 0.02 14.72
C PRO A 263 11.75 -0.33 15.51
N ALA A 264 12.88 -0.46 14.79
CA ALA A 264 14.17 -0.71 15.41
C ALA A 264 14.54 0.39 16.43
N GLY A 265 14.96 -0.04 17.63
CA GLY A 265 15.30 0.85 18.75
C GLY A 265 14.24 0.91 19.85
N GLU A 266 13.05 0.37 19.62
CA GLU A 266 12.05 0.17 20.68
C GLU A 266 12.30 -1.13 21.46
N ASP A 267 11.90 -1.16 22.74
CA ASP A 267 12.12 -2.31 23.62
C ASP A 267 11.44 -3.59 23.13
N ALA A 268 10.30 -3.46 22.44
CA ALA A 268 9.53 -4.57 21.89
C ALA A 268 10.09 -5.10 20.56
N TYR A 269 11.05 -4.41 19.94
CA TYR A 269 11.54 -4.74 18.60
C TYR A 269 12.08 -6.16 18.49
N VAL A 270 11.45 -6.97 17.64
CA VAL A 270 11.95 -8.30 17.27
C VAL A 270 12.17 -8.36 15.77
N TYR A 271 13.38 -8.75 15.33
CA TYR A 271 13.63 -9.07 13.93
C TYR A 271 14.53 -10.30 13.81
N ARG A 272 13.99 -11.38 13.24
CA ARG A 272 14.77 -12.55 12.79
C ARG A 272 14.26 -12.95 11.41
N ARG A 273 15.09 -13.66 10.64
CA ARG A 273 14.69 -14.15 9.32
C ARG A 273 15.30 -15.50 9.00
N CYS A 274 14.61 -16.22 8.11
CA CYS A 274 15.12 -17.28 7.26
C CYS A 274 14.47 -17.02 5.89
#